data_AF-A0A2H0V033-F1
#
_entry.id   AF-A0A2H0V033-F1
#
_cell.length_a   1.000
_cell.length_b   1.000
_cell.length_c   1.000
_cell.angle_alpha   90.00
_cell.angle_beta   90.00
_cell.angle_gamma   90.00
#
_symmetry.space_group_name_H-M   'P 1'
#
loop_
_entity.id
_entity.type
_entity.pdbx_description
1 polymer ?
#
loop_
_entity_poly.entity_id
_entity_poly.type
_entity_poly.pdbx_seq_one_letter_code
_entity_poly.pdbx_strand_id
1 'polypeptide(L)'
;MQNNLHYFKISQKNLEDLLDDFYVFDKKNPALGRYVAHIREIKNILITIKTLKDRKEKEAVVNKYFQELQKILGDFSNCSEFICFVNACDNTLKAAKDNLDLLKEITKRYFANRILNETVPEEWVQAILDTNASRKKGKCGEIKLKSILAQFGFAEAKSWEDFFGQDNCVASFSKKFSLRKVRQNLKVKIKTKKQNKTLDLIIKSGDKIFLLEAKHLNTSGGSQDKQISELIEILSLKENNQNVFYICFIDGNYANDILNERGGSEKLETQRAEIQKYLKNNPQNFWLNTAGFKALFADLIK
;
A
#
# COMPACT_ATOMS: atom_id res chain seq x y z
N MET A 1 19.38 -24.67 -1.71
CA MET A 1 18.55 -24.09 -0.62
C MET A 1 19.03 -24.54 0.75
N GLN A 2 19.26 -23.60 1.67
CA GLN A 2 19.71 -23.79 3.04
C GLN A 2 18.56 -23.63 4.06
N ASN A 3 18.87 -23.75 5.36
CA ASN A 3 17.91 -23.56 6.46
C ASN A 3 17.39 -22.10 6.54
N ASN A 4 16.15 -21.88 6.98
CA ASN A 4 15.56 -20.54 7.09
C ASN A 4 16.34 -19.54 7.96
N LEU A 5 16.98 -19.99 9.04
CA LEU A 5 17.82 -19.14 9.90
C LEU A 5 19.06 -18.63 9.18
N HIS A 6 19.54 -19.32 8.14
CA HIS A 6 20.62 -18.82 7.29
C HIS A 6 20.20 -17.54 6.56
N TYR A 7 19.07 -17.58 5.87
CA TYR A 7 18.56 -16.42 5.12
C TYR A 7 18.06 -15.29 6.03
N PHE A 8 17.55 -15.64 7.22
CA PHE A 8 17.25 -14.65 8.25
C PHE A 8 18.51 -13.90 8.69
N LYS A 9 19.62 -14.60 8.98
CA LYS A 9 20.91 -13.96 9.30
C LYS A 9 21.46 -13.10 8.18
N ILE A 10 21.27 -13.49 6.92
CA ILE A 10 21.62 -12.64 5.77
C ILE A 10 20.81 -11.34 5.82
N SER A 11 19.52 -11.43 6.10
CA SER A 11 18.64 -10.25 6.24
C SER A 11 19.10 -9.32 7.38
N GLN A 12 19.51 -9.88 8.52
CA GLN A 12 20.02 -9.10 9.65
C GLN A 12 21.35 -8.39 9.36
N LYS A 13 22.22 -9.02 8.56
CA LYS A 13 23.53 -8.45 8.21
C LYS A 13 23.48 -7.42 7.08
N ASN A 14 22.38 -7.39 6.33
CA ASN A 14 22.21 -6.54 5.16
C ASN A 14 20.85 -5.86 5.26
N LEU A 15 20.80 -4.79 6.06
CA LEU A 15 19.60 -4.00 6.31
C LEU A 15 19.09 -3.31 5.03
N GLU A 16 17.81 -2.94 5.00
CA GLU A 16 17.22 -2.19 3.88
C GLU A 16 17.82 -0.79 3.79
N ASP A 17 17.95 -0.31 2.56
CA ASP A 17 18.34 1.07 2.28
C ASP A 17 17.26 2.04 2.77
N LEU A 18 17.70 3.20 3.25
CA LEU A 18 16.77 4.23 3.73
C LEU A 18 15.95 4.88 2.61
N LEU A 19 16.43 4.76 1.38
CA LEU A 19 15.81 5.28 0.17
C LEU A 19 15.89 4.21 -0.93
N ASP A 20 14.78 3.53 -1.15
CA ASP A 20 14.63 2.54 -2.21
C ASP A 20 13.77 3.09 -3.35
N ASP A 21 14.35 3.10 -4.55
CA ASP A 21 13.77 3.61 -5.80
C ASP A 21 12.41 2.97 -6.14
N PHE A 22 12.14 1.72 -5.73
CA PHE A 22 10.81 1.11 -5.92
C PHE A 22 9.69 1.85 -5.18
N TYR A 23 10.03 2.67 -4.20
CA TYR A 23 9.11 3.45 -3.38
C TYR A 23 9.33 4.97 -3.53
N VAL A 24 10.15 5.42 -4.47
CA VAL A 24 10.35 6.85 -4.76
C VAL A 24 9.38 7.30 -5.86
N PHE A 25 8.64 8.38 -5.57
CA PHE A 25 7.71 9.03 -6.49
C PHE A 25 8.02 10.53 -6.53
N ASP A 26 9.14 10.88 -7.14
CA ASP A 26 9.72 12.23 -7.18
C ASP A 26 9.44 12.97 -8.50
N LYS A 27 8.89 12.28 -9.49
CA LYS A 27 8.56 12.87 -10.79
C LYS A 27 7.33 13.76 -10.71
N LYS A 28 7.45 14.96 -11.30
CA LYS A 28 6.34 15.89 -11.49
C LYS A 28 5.17 15.18 -12.18
N ASN A 29 3.94 15.42 -11.70
CA ASN A 29 2.77 14.78 -12.28
C ASN A 29 2.55 15.32 -13.71
N PRO A 30 2.42 14.46 -14.73
CA PRO A 30 2.26 14.91 -16.12
C PRO A 30 0.97 15.70 -16.35
N ALA A 31 -0.04 15.54 -15.48
CA ALA A 31 -1.30 16.26 -15.53
C ALA A 31 -1.36 17.48 -14.58
N LEU A 32 -0.23 17.92 -13.99
CA LEU A 32 -0.25 18.99 -12.98
C LEU A 32 -0.94 20.27 -13.47
N GLY A 33 -0.69 20.68 -14.71
CA GLY A 33 -1.35 21.87 -15.28
C GLY A 33 -2.88 21.76 -15.31
N ARG A 34 -3.42 20.56 -15.53
CA ARG A 34 -4.87 20.31 -15.49
C ARG A 34 -5.41 20.42 -14.08
N TYR A 35 -4.69 19.90 -13.08
CA TYR A 35 -5.03 20.09 -11.68
C TYR A 35 -5.07 21.57 -11.30
N VAL A 36 -4.03 22.33 -11.64
CA VAL A 36 -3.91 23.75 -11.29
C VAL A 36 -5.03 24.57 -11.93
N ALA A 37 -5.31 24.36 -13.22
CA ALA A 37 -6.40 25.05 -13.92
C ALA A 37 -7.75 24.75 -13.28
N HIS A 38 -8.03 23.48 -12.99
CA HIS A 38 -9.31 23.07 -12.41
C HIS A 38 -9.49 23.55 -10.95
N ILE A 39 -8.42 23.55 -10.14
CA ILE A 39 -8.46 24.09 -8.78
C ILE A 39 -8.73 25.60 -8.81
N ARG A 40 -8.20 26.32 -9.80
CA ARG A 40 -8.48 27.75 -9.99
C ARG A 40 -9.96 27.99 -10.27
N GLU A 41 -10.59 27.16 -11.11
CA GLU A 41 -12.05 27.22 -11.34
C GLU A 41 -12.84 27.01 -10.06
N ILE A 42 -12.50 25.99 -9.26
CA ILE A 42 -13.13 25.73 -7.95
C ILE A 42 -13.01 26.96 -7.04
N LYS A 43 -11.82 27.55 -6.93
CA LYS A 43 -11.59 28.74 -6.10
C LYS A 43 -12.40 29.94 -6.58
N ASN A 44 -12.46 30.18 -7.89
CA ASN A 44 -13.23 31.29 -8.46
C ASN A 44 -14.72 31.18 -8.12
N ILE A 45 -15.29 29.98 -8.19
CA ILE A 45 -16.69 29.75 -7.80
C ILE A 45 -16.86 29.95 -6.29
N LEU A 46 -15.97 29.42 -5.45
CA LEU A 46 -16.03 29.60 -3.99
C LEU A 46 -15.93 31.08 -3.58
N ILE A 47 -15.03 31.83 -4.19
CA ILE A 47 -14.89 33.28 -3.98
C ILE A 47 -16.17 33.98 -4.39
N THR A 48 -16.72 33.66 -5.57
CA THR A 48 -17.97 34.24 -6.06
C THR A 48 -19.12 33.98 -5.09
N ILE A 49 -19.29 32.74 -4.63
CA ILE A 49 -20.31 32.38 -3.63
C ILE A 49 -20.14 33.23 -2.35
N LYS A 50 -18.91 33.35 -1.84
CA LYS A 50 -18.63 34.15 -0.64
C LYS A 50 -18.98 35.63 -0.86
N THR A 51 -18.51 36.23 -1.95
CA THR A 51 -18.80 37.63 -2.28
C THR A 51 -20.29 37.91 -2.42
N LEU A 52 -21.04 37.03 -3.09
CA LEU A 52 -22.49 37.19 -3.23
C LEU A 52 -23.20 37.11 -1.88
N LYS A 53 -22.78 36.18 -1.00
CA LYS A 53 -23.33 36.07 0.36
C LYS A 53 -23.01 37.30 1.22
N ASP A 54 -21.78 37.81 1.16
CA ASP A 54 -21.36 39.00 1.91
C ASP A 54 -22.14 40.25 1.47
N ARG A 55 -22.51 40.32 0.18
CA ARG A 55 -23.36 41.37 -0.40
C ARG A 55 -24.86 41.17 -0.16
N LYS A 56 -25.26 40.10 0.55
CA LYS A 56 -26.67 39.74 0.81
C LYS A 56 -27.49 39.59 -0.48
N GLU A 57 -26.87 39.03 -1.53
CA GLU A 57 -27.55 38.74 -2.79
C GLU A 57 -28.68 37.71 -2.62
N LYS A 58 -29.59 37.69 -3.60
CA LYS A 58 -30.73 36.77 -3.59
C LYS A 58 -30.24 35.32 -3.52
N GLU A 59 -30.83 34.53 -2.62
CA GLU A 59 -30.45 33.12 -2.41
C GLU A 59 -30.54 32.29 -3.70
N ALA A 60 -31.51 32.57 -4.56
CA ALA A 60 -31.65 31.92 -5.86
C ALA A 60 -30.43 32.13 -6.77
N VAL A 61 -29.76 33.28 -6.68
CA VAL A 61 -28.53 33.58 -7.43
C VAL A 61 -27.35 32.81 -6.83
N VAL A 62 -27.19 32.85 -5.51
CA VAL A 62 -26.13 32.10 -4.79
C VAL A 62 -26.25 30.60 -5.05
N ASN A 63 -27.48 30.07 -5.08
CA ASN A 63 -27.75 28.65 -5.33
C ASN A 63 -27.32 28.20 -6.72
N LYS A 64 -27.33 29.07 -7.75
CA LYS A 64 -26.79 28.74 -9.08
C LYS A 64 -25.29 28.43 -9.01
N TYR A 65 -24.53 29.25 -8.28
CA TYR A 65 -23.10 29.01 -8.12
C TYR A 65 -22.78 27.78 -7.27
N PHE A 66 -23.62 27.43 -6.29
CA PHE A 66 -23.51 26.13 -5.61
C PHE A 66 -23.74 24.95 -6.57
N GLN A 67 -24.69 25.05 -7.49
CA GLN A 67 -24.91 24.03 -8.52
C GLN A 67 -23.74 23.97 -9.53
N GLU A 68 -23.14 25.12 -9.87
CA GLU A 68 -21.93 25.15 -10.70
C GLU A 68 -20.75 24.49 -10.00
N LEU A 69 -20.51 24.81 -8.71
CA LEU A 69 -19.51 24.15 -7.89
C LEU A 69 -19.72 22.63 -7.91
N GLN A 70 -20.96 22.19 -7.63
CA GLN A 70 -21.33 20.78 -7.65
C GLN A 70 -21.01 20.09 -8.99
N LYS A 71 -21.27 20.75 -10.12
CA LYS A 71 -21.01 20.21 -11.46
C LYS A 71 -19.53 20.04 -11.74
N ILE A 72 -18.70 21.02 -11.38
CA ILE A 72 -17.27 20.99 -11.68
C ILE A 72 -16.50 20.05 -10.76
N LEU A 73 -16.97 19.84 -9.52
CA LEU A 73 -16.33 18.88 -8.61
C LEU A 73 -16.29 17.48 -9.23
N GLY A 74 -15.12 16.84 -9.26
CA GLY A 74 -14.90 15.56 -9.91
C GLY A 74 -13.43 15.28 -10.14
N ASP A 75 -13.09 14.90 -11.37
CA ASP A 75 -11.71 14.66 -11.77
C ASP A 75 -10.87 15.92 -11.51
N PHE A 76 -9.63 15.72 -11.07
CA PHE A 76 -8.69 16.79 -10.73
C PHE A 76 -9.06 17.64 -9.49
N SER A 77 -10.25 17.48 -8.88
CA SER A 77 -10.62 18.25 -7.68
C SER A 77 -9.98 17.73 -6.39
N ASN A 78 -9.51 16.47 -6.39
CA ASN A 78 -9.00 15.78 -5.19
C ASN A 78 -7.72 16.39 -4.58
N CYS A 79 -7.09 17.33 -5.29
CA CYS A 79 -5.93 18.08 -4.80
C CYS A 79 -6.24 19.56 -4.51
N SER A 80 -7.51 19.98 -4.56
CA SER A 80 -7.92 21.32 -4.12
C SER A 80 -7.93 21.39 -2.60
N GLU A 81 -7.60 22.56 -2.06
CA GLU A 81 -7.69 22.83 -0.62
C GLU A 81 -9.12 22.66 -0.08
N PHE A 82 -10.11 22.95 -0.92
CA PHE A 82 -11.52 22.74 -0.60
C PHE A 82 -11.85 21.26 -0.39
N ILE A 83 -11.42 20.37 -1.29
CA ILE A 83 -11.65 18.92 -1.13
C ILE A 83 -10.81 18.33 0.00
N CYS A 84 -9.60 18.84 0.24
CA CYS A 84 -8.86 18.51 1.46
C CYS A 84 -9.66 18.88 2.73
N PHE A 85 -10.37 20.01 2.72
CA PHE A 85 -11.25 20.39 3.82
C PHE A 85 -12.52 19.54 3.92
N VAL A 86 -13.13 19.14 2.79
CA VAL A 86 -14.23 18.16 2.77
C VAL A 86 -13.81 16.88 3.50
N ASN A 87 -12.60 16.38 3.23
CA ASN A 87 -12.06 15.21 3.92
C ASN A 87 -11.82 15.47 5.42
N ALA A 88 -11.41 16.68 5.80
CA ALA A 88 -11.26 17.08 7.21
C ALA A 88 -12.61 17.21 7.95
N CYS A 89 -13.72 17.33 7.22
CA CYS A 89 -15.09 17.30 7.75
C CYS A 89 -15.66 15.87 7.79
N ASP A 90 -14.80 14.84 7.80
CA ASP A 90 -15.18 13.42 7.78
C ASP A 90 -16.15 13.08 6.64
N ASN A 91 -15.84 13.61 5.45
CA ASN A 91 -16.68 13.43 4.28
C ASN A 91 -15.85 13.13 3.03
N THR A 92 -16.51 12.79 1.93
CA THR A 92 -15.82 12.45 0.68
C THR A 92 -16.24 13.41 -0.42
N LEU A 93 -15.36 13.60 -1.40
CA LEU A 93 -15.68 14.35 -2.63
C LEU A 93 -17.01 13.89 -3.23
N LYS A 94 -17.23 12.57 -3.32
CA LYS A 94 -18.46 12.02 -3.90
C LYS A 94 -19.69 12.42 -3.09
N ALA A 95 -19.67 12.21 -1.78
CA ALA A 95 -20.81 12.56 -0.93
C ALA A 95 -21.11 14.07 -0.94
N ALA A 96 -20.07 14.91 -0.88
CA ALA A 96 -20.24 16.37 -1.00
C ALA A 96 -20.75 16.77 -2.40
N LYS A 97 -20.31 16.11 -3.47
CA LYS A 97 -20.80 16.35 -4.82
C LYS A 97 -22.26 15.91 -5.00
N ASP A 98 -22.64 14.74 -4.50
CA ASP A 98 -23.96 14.16 -4.75
C ASP A 98 -25.06 14.83 -3.90
N ASN A 99 -24.70 15.50 -2.80
CA ASN A 99 -25.63 16.17 -1.90
C ASN A 99 -25.35 17.68 -1.83
N LEU A 100 -26.20 18.48 -2.50
CA LEU A 100 -26.07 19.94 -2.57
C LEU A 100 -26.17 20.63 -1.20
N ASP A 101 -27.02 20.15 -0.30
CA ASP A 101 -27.19 20.76 1.02
C ASP A 101 -25.97 20.50 1.91
N LEU A 102 -25.40 19.30 1.81
CA LEU A 102 -24.11 18.98 2.43
C LEU A 102 -22.99 19.85 1.87
N LEU A 103 -22.93 20.04 0.54
CA LEU A 103 -21.95 20.92 -0.11
C LEU A 103 -22.05 22.36 0.43
N LYS A 104 -23.26 22.89 0.56
CA LYS A 104 -23.51 24.23 1.12
C LYS A 104 -23.02 24.35 2.57
N GLU A 105 -23.31 23.35 3.40
CA GLU A 105 -22.92 23.35 4.81
C GLU A 105 -21.40 23.25 4.98
N ILE A 106 -20.73 22.35 4.24
CA ILE A 106 -19.26 22.27 4.24
C ILE A 106 -18.65 23.57 3.72
N THR A 107 -19.20 24.16 2.66
CA THR A 107 -18.72 25.44 2.11
C THR A 107 -18.85 26.58 3.11
N LYS A 108 -19.95 26.64 3.87
CA LYS A 108 -20.12 27.61 4.97
C LYS A 108 -19.03 27.44 6.02
N ARG A 109 -18.73 26.20 6.43
CA ARG A 109 -17.63 25.91 7.36
C ARG A 109 -16.27 26.27 6.78
N TYR A 110 -16.05 26.02 5.50
CA TYR A 110 -14.82 26.40 4.81
C TYR A 110 -14.59 27.91 4.89
N PHE A 111 -15.62 28.71 4.56
CA PHE A 111 -15.51 30.17 4.62
C PHE A 111 -15.27 30.73 6.02
N ALA A 112 -15.79 30.06 7.06
CA ALA A 112 -15.58 30.46 8.44
C ALA A 112 -14.17 30.13 8.97
N ASN A 113 -13.51 29.12 8.39
CA ASN A 113 -12.28 28.56 8.95
C ASN A 113 -11.07 28.68 8.00
N ARG A 114 -11.23 29.24 6.80
CA ARG A 114 -10.18 29.32 5.78
C ARG A 114 -10.16 30.69 5.11
N ILE A 115 -8.95 31.12 4.76
CA ILE A 115 -8.73 32.30 3.93
C ILE A 115 -8.89 31.88 2.47
N LEU A 116 -9.73 32.60 1.74
CA LEU A 116 -9.86 32.47 0.29
C LEU A 116 -8.90 33.43 -0.40
N ASN A 117 -8.19 32.93 -1.41
CA ASN A 117 -7.35 33.71 -2.31
C ASN A 117 -7.41 33.08 -3.71
N GLU A 118 -6.95 33.80 -4.72
CA GLU A 118 -6.96 33.35 -6.12
C GLU A 118 -5.73 32.51 -6.49
N THR A 119 -4.70 32.52 -5.65
CA THR A 119 -3.42 31.86 -5.93
C THR A 119 -3.58 30.35 -5.89
N VAL A 120 -3.08 29.66 -6.92
CA VAL A 120 -2.98 28.19 -6.96
C VAL A 120 -1.54 27.84 -7.29
N PRO A 121 -0.63 27.82 -6.30
CA PRO A 121 0.76 27.50 -6.53
C PRO A 121 0.90 26.05 -6.99
N GLU A 122 1.66 25.80 -8.06
CA GLU A 122 1.84 24.44 -8.61
C GLU A 122 2.46 23.49 -7.59
N GLU A 123 3.38 24.01 -6.77
CA GLU A 123 4.09 23.28 -5.74
C GLU A 123 3.18 22.76 -4.63
N TRP A 124 2.11 23.49 -4.29
CA TRP A 124 1.13 23.03 -3.29
C TRP A 124 0.28 21.88 -3.84
N VAL A 125 -0.12 22.00 -5.10
CA VAL A 125 -0.86 20.95 -5.80
C VAL A 125 0.01 19.70 -5.96
N GLN A 126 1.28 19.86 -6.33
CA GLN A 126 2.23 18.76 -6.44
C GLN A 126 2.47 18.08 -5.09
N ALA A 127 2.65 18.82 -3.99
CA ALA A 127 2.82 18.25 -2.66
C ALA A 127 1.64 17.36 -2.22
N ILE A 128 0.40 17.75 -2.56
CA ILE A 128 -0.79 16.94 -2.31
C ILE A 128 -0.80 15.69 -3.21
N LEU A 129 -0.37 15.82 -4.47
CA LEU A 129 -0.23 14.69 -5.39
C LEU A 129 0.81 13.68 -4.89
N ASP A 130 1.96 14.14 -4.39
CA ASP A 130 3.03 13.29 -3.86
C ASP A 130 2.55 12.53 -2.62
N THR A 131 1.81 13.22 -1.74
CA THR A 131 1.17 12.60 -0.57
C THR A 131 0.19 11.50 -1.00
N ASN A 132 -0.62 11.77 -2.03
CA ASN A 132 -1.56 10.79 -2.58
C ASN A 132 -0.86 9.61 -3.28
N ALA A 133 0.26 9.85 -3.97
CA ALA A 133 1.07 8.81 -4.58
C ALA A 133 1.70 7.90 -3.52
N SER A 134 2.19 8.48 -2.42
CA SER A 134 2.76 7.72 -1.30
C SER A 134 1.78 6.70 -0.71
N ARG A 135 0.48 7.01 -0.64
CA ARG A 135 -0.57 6.08 -0.20
C ARG A 135 -0.77 4.88 -1.13
N LYS A 136 -0.29 4.94 -2.38
CA LYS A 136 -0.39 3.86 -3.38
C LYS A 136 0.79 2.88 -3.33
N LYS A 137 1.75 3.08 -2.40
CA LYS A 137 2.95 2.24 -2.23
C LYS A 137 2.68 0.76 -1.91
N GLY A 138 1.46 0.40 -1.49
CA GLY A 138 1.13 -1.00 -1.15
C GLY A 138 1.41 -1.99 -2.28
N LYS A 139 1.21 -1.60 -3.55
CA LYS A 139 1.52 -2.46 -4.71
C LYS A 139 3.00 -2.51 -5.09
N CYS A 140 3.81 -1.56 -4.61
CA CYS A 140 5.22 -1.48 -4.98
C CYS A 140 6.02 -2.67 -4.46
N GLY A 141 5.68 -3.19 -3.28
CA GLY A 141 6.33 -4.38 -2.73
C GLY A 141 6.17 -5.60 -3.62
N GLU A 142 4.96 -5.85 -4.13
CA GLU A 142 4.73 -6.93 -5.12
C GLU A 142 5.55 -6.72 -6.40
N ILE A 143 5.61 -5.49 -6.91
CA ILE A 143 6.36 -5.15 -8.13
C ILE A 143 7.86 -5.37 -7.91
N LYS A 144 8.41 -4.92 -6.78
CA LYS A 144 9.81 -5.12 -6.38
C LYS A 144 10.16 -6.60 -6.33
N LEU A 145 9.37 -7.41 -5.64
CA LEU A 145 9.60 -8.84 -5.51
C LEU A 145 9.52 -9.57 -6.85
N LYS A 146 8.53 -9.26 -7.70
CA LYS A 146 8.46 -9.80 -9.05
C LYS A 146 9.66 -9.39 -9.90
N SER A 147 10.11 -8.14 -9.81
CA SER A 147 11.30 -7.67 -10.53
C SER A 147 12.55 -8.44 -10.10
N ILE A 148 12.71 -8.72 -8.81
CA ILE A 148 13.83 -9.54 -8.30
C ILE A 148 13.72 -10.97 -8.83
N LEU A 149 12.55 -11.60 -8.77
CA LEU A 149 12.33 -12.95 -9.28
C LEU A 149 12.58 -13.04 -10.79
N ALA A 150 12.22 -12.01 -11.56
CA ALA A 150 12.48 -11.96 -13.00
C ALA A 150 13.99 -11.94 -13.33
N GLN A 151 14.82 -11.25 -12.52
CA GLN A 151 16.28 -11.29 -12.65
C GLN A 151 16.85 -12.71 -12.43
N PHE A 152 16.10 -13.52 -11.69
CA PHE A 152 16.37 -14.92 -11.42
C PHE A 152 15.67 -15.86 -12.43
N GLY A 153 15.08 -15.34 -13.51
CA GLY A 153 14.47 -16.16 -14.57
C GLY A 153 13.10 -16.75 -14.24
N PHE A 154 12.44 -16.28 -13.18
CA PHE A 154 11.05 -16.66 -12.92
C PHE A 154 10.10 -15.90 -13.85
N ALA A 155 9.24 -16.63 -14.55
CA ALA A 155 8.22 -16.04 -15.42
C ALA A 155 6.93 -15.72 -14.65
N GLU A 156 6.16 -14.72 -15.10
CA GLU A 156 4.86 -14.43 -14.52
C GLU A 156 3.79 -15.38 -15.09
N ALA A 157 3.14 -16.15 -14.22
CA ALA A 157 2.04 -17.04 -14.59
C ALA A 157 0.69 -16.30 -14.55
N LYS A 158 -0.04 -16.33 -15.67
CA LYS A 158 -1.33 -15.63 -15.83
C LYS A 158 -2.54 -16.56 -15.68
N SER A 159 -2.28 -17.87 -15.59
CA SER A 159 -3.26 -18.95 -15.48
C SER A 159 -2.68 -20.13 -14.69
N TRP A 160 -3.52 -21.08 -14.27
CA TRP A 160 -3.04 -22.28 -13.56
C TRP A 160 -2.29 -23.21 -14.51
N GLU A 161 -2.66 -23.21 -15.78
CA GLU A 161 -1.99 -23.90 -16.86
C GLU A 161 -0.54 -23.39 -17.01
N ASP A 162 -0.35 -22.07 -17.04
CA ASP A 162 1.00 -21.47 -17.05
C ASP A 162 1.79 -21.86 -15.80
N PHE A 163 1.15 -21.78 -14.63
CA PHE A 163 1.79 -22.04 -13.33
C PHE A 163 2.27 -23.49 -13.21
N PHE A 164 1.50 -24.45 -13.70
CA PHE A 164 1.89 -25.86 -13.68
C PHE A 164 2.85 -26.22 -14.81
N GLY A 165 2.76 -25.54 -15.96
CA GLY A 165 3.61 -25.79 -17.13
C GLY A 165 5.03 -25.23 -17.06
N GLN A 166 5.34 -24.39 -16.05
CA GLN A 166 6.67 -23.79 -15.86
C GLN A 166 7.31 -24.24 -14.56
N ASP A 167 8.63 -24.48 -14.56
CA ASP A 167 9.34 -24.87 -13.34
C ASP A 167 9.57 -23.69 -12.39
N ASN A 168 9.88 -22.51 -12.93
CA ASN A 168 10.13 -21.30 -12.16
C ASN A 168 9.15 -20.20 -12.57
N CYS A 169 8.16 -19.93 -11.73
CA CYS A 169 7.16 -18.90 -12.02
C CYS A 169 6.61 -18.22 -10.77
N VAL A 170 5.99 -17.05 -10.96
CA VAL A 170 5.32 -16.27 -9.92
C VAL A 170 3.92 -15.84 -10.37
N ALA A 171 2.97 -15.87 -9.46
CA ALA A 171 1.61 -15.35 -9.66
C ALA A 171 1.19 -14.47 -8.47
N SER A 172 0.47 -13.38 -8.73
CA SER A 172 -0.23 -12.64 -7.66
C SER A 172 -1.56 -13.30 -7.32
N PHE A 173 -1.93 -13.26 -6.05
CA PHE A 173 -3.31 -13.58 -5.65
C PHE A 173 -4.29 -12.66 -6.38
N SER A 174 -5.35 -13.25 -6.92
CA SER A 174 -6.30 -12.56 -7.80
C SER A 174 -7.59 -13.35 -7.93
N LYS A 175 -8.53 -12.91 -8.80
CA LYS A 175 -9.72 -13.71 -9.12
C LYS A 175 -9.36 -15.08 -9.72
N LYS A 176 -8.26 -15.16 -10.49
CA LYS A 176 -7.78 -16.42 -11.09
C LYS A 176 -7.04 -17.29 -10.07
N PHE A 177 -6.18 -16.67 -9.28
CA PHE A 177 -5.45 -17.27 -8.15
C PHE A 177 -6.13 -16.91 -6.83
N SER A 178 -7.42 -17.24 -6.72
CA SER A 178 -8.19 -16.92 -5.50
C SER A 178 -7.82 -17.89 -4.38
N LEU A 179 -7.96 -17.49 -3.11
CA LEU A 179 -7.63 -18.34 -1.96
C LEU A 179 -8.27 -19.74 -2.06
N ARG A 180 -9.53 -19.82 -2.50
CA ARG A 180 -10.22 -21.10 -2.73
C ARG A 180 -9.49 -21.96 -3.77
N LYS A 181 -9.14 -21.38 -4.93
CA LYS A 181 -8.46 -22.09 -6.02
C LYS A 181 -7.05 -22.50 -5.61
N VAL A 182 -6.33 -21.64 -4.89
CA VAL A 182 -5.00 -21.92 -4.34
C VAL A 182 -5.05 -23.12 -3.39
N ARG A 183 -5.99 -23.12 -2.43
CA ARG A 183 -6.21 -24.25 -1.53
C ARG A 183 -6.50 -25.56 -2.26
N GLN A 184 -7.32 -25.51 -3.30
CA GLN A 184 -7.69 -26.68 -4.08
C GLN A 184 -6.53 -27.21 -4.94
N ASN A 185 -5.92 -26.35 -5.76
CA ASN A 185 -4.91 -26.72 -6.73
C ASN A 185 -3.57 -27.08 -6.08
N LEU A 186 -3.18 -26.39 -5.01
CA LEU A 186 -1.92 -26.65 -4.30
C LEU A 186 -2.09 -27.57 -3.09
N LYS A 187 -3.33 -27.97 -2.77
CA LYS A 187 -3.69 -28.80 -1.61
C LYS A 187 -3.18 -28.23 -0.28
N VAL A 188 -3.29 -26.91 -0.13
CA VAL A 188 -2.87 -26.14 1.06
C VAL A 188 -4.07 -25.69 1.90
N LYS A 189 -3.88 -25.46 3.19
CA LYS A 189 -4.95 -24.99 4.09
C LYS A 189 -4.95 -23.48 4.25
N ILE A 190 -3.79 -22.84 4.45
CA ILE A 190 -3.66 -21.39 4.71
C ILE A 190 -4.66 -20.95 5.80
N LYS A 191 -4.43 -21.40 7.05
CA LYS A 191 -5.35 -21.15 8.17
C LYS A 191 -5.05 -19.83 8.89
N THR A 192 -5.43 -18.71 8.28
CA THR A 192 -5.39 -17.40 8.93
C THR A 192 -6.61 -17.20 9.84
N LYS A 193 -6.45 -16.47 10.94
CA LYS A 193 -7.52 -16.08 11.88
C LYS A 193 -8.57 -15.20 11.19
N LYS A 194 -8.13 -14.34 10.27
CA LYS A 194 -9.03 -13.54 9.44
C LYS A 194 -9.58 -14.38 8.30
N GLN A 195 -10.91 -14.45 8.21
CA GLN A 195 -11.60 -15.14 7.12
C GLN A 195 -11.26 -14.47 5.78
N ASN A 196 -10.92 -15.28 4.78
CA ASN A 196 -10.61 -14.85 3.41
C ASN A 196 -9.38 -13.96 3.23
N LYS A 197 -8.43 -13.91 4.18
CA LYS A 197 -7.15 -13.22 3.93
C LYS A 197 -6.42 -13.91 2.76
N THR A 198 -6.12 -13.13 1.73
CA THR A 198 -5.22 -13.54 0.64
C THR A 198 -3.81 -13.08 1.00
N LEU A 199 -2.83 -13.85 0.55
CA LEU A 199 -1.42 -13.43 0.56
C LEU A 199 -1.14 -12.61 -0.70
N ASP A 200 0.09 -12.15 -0.88
CA ASP A 200 0.45 -11.30 -2.02
C ASP A 200 0.88 -12.12 -3.23
N LEU A 201 1.84 -13.05 -3.06
CA LEU A 201 2.42 -13.84 -4.16
C LEU A 201 2.40 -15.36 -3.90
N ILE A 202 2.39 -16.11 -5.00
CA ILE A 202 2.61 -17.55 -5.08
C ILE A 202 3.80 -17.76 -6.01
N ILE A 203 4.87 -18.37 -5.52
CA ILE A 203 6.11 -18.57 -6.28
C ILE A 203 6.36 -20.08 -6.36
N LYS A 204 6.63 -20.60 -7.56
CA LYS A 204 6.99 -21.99 -7.80
C LYS A 204 8.44 -22.06 -8.26
N SER A 205 9.21 -22.97 -7.67
CA SER A 205 10.55 -23.32 -8.12
C SER A 205 10.73 -24.85 -8.09
N GLY A 206 10.65 -25.47 -9.27
CA GLY A 206 10.45 -26.91 -9.42
C GLY A 206 9.20 -27.36 -8.64
N ASP A 207 9.37 -28.33 -7.74
CA ASP A 207 8.29 -28.82 -6.90
C ASP A 207 7.98 -27.94 -5.67
N LYS A 208 8.82 -26.94 -5.38
CA LYS A 208 8.67 -26.08 -4.20
C LYS A 208 7.71 -24.95 -4.49
N ILE A 209 6.81 -24.69 -3.54
CA ILE A 209 5.81 -23.64 -3.59
C ILE A 209 6.02 -22.70 -2.40
N PHE A 210 6.22 -21.42 -2.66
CA PHE A 210 6.33 -20.38 -1.65
C PHE A 210 5.08 -19.49 -1.69
N LEU A 211 4.45 -19.34 -0.53
CA LEU A 211 3.31 -18.47 -0.31
C LEU A 211 3.80 -17.24 0.45
N LEU A 212 3.74 -16.07 -0.18
CA LEU A 212 4.42 -14.87 0.31
C LEU A 212 3.44 -13.77 0.67
N GLU A 213 3.65 -13.18 1.84
CA GLU A 213 3.07 -11.89 2.25
C GLU A 213 4.20 -10.88 2.39
N ALA A 214 4.03 -9.71 1.79
CA ALA A 214 4.94 -8.57 1.83
C ALA A 214 4.34 -7.42 2.63
N LYS A 215 5.19 -6.73 3.40
CA LYS A 215 4.85 -5.45 4.02
C LYS A 215 6.01 -4.47 3.86
N HIS A 216 5.66 -3.24 3.51
CA HIS A 216 6.58 -2.11 3.46
C HIS A 216 6.31 -1.19 4.66
N LEU A 217 7.28 -1.07 5.56
CA LEU A 217 7.17 -0.44 6.87
C LEU A 217 8.21 0.68 7.01
N ASN A 218 7.79 1.95 6.95
CA ASN A 218 8.71 3.11 6.99
C ASN A 218 8.74 3.86 8.33
N THR A 219 7.73 3.69 9.18
CA THR A 219 7.64 4.37 10.48
C THR A 219 7.12 3.40 11.53
N SER A 220 7.33 3.69 12.81
CA SER A 220 6.69 2.98 13.92
C SER A 220 5.24 3.47 14.15
N GLY A 221 4.41 2.69 14.85
CA GLY A 221 3.05 3.08 15.25
C GLY A 221 2.04 1.92 15.28
N GLY A 222 0.86 2.17 15.87
CA GLY A 222 -0.13 1.10 16.16
C GLY A 222 -0.67 0.35 14.93
N SER A 223 -0.75 1.01 13.77
CA SER A 223 -1.13 0.32 12.52
C SER A 223 -0.05 -0.67 12.04
N GLN A 224 1.21 -0.42 12.37
CA GLN A 224 2.35 -1.22 11.91
C GLN A 224 2.54 -2.45 12.80
N ASP A 225 2.32 -2.30 14.10
CA ASP A 225 2.27 -3.42 15.04
C ASP A 225 1.30 -4.51 14.58
N LYS A 226 0.13 -4.09 14.09
CA LYS A 226 -0.86 -5.00 13.53
C LYS A 226 -0.33 -5.73 12.29
N GLN A 227 0.42 -5.05 11.42
CA GLN A 227 1.01 -5.66 10.23
C GLN A 227 2.10 -6.68 10.59
N ILE A 228 2.93 -6.39 11.59
CA ILE A 228 3.95 -7.34 12.08
C ILE A 228 3.29 -8.54 12.73
N SER A 229 2.29 -8.35 13.59
CA SER A 229 1.54 -9.46 14.18
C SER A 229 0.87 -10.34 13.12
N GLU A 230 0.40 -9.74 12.02
CA GLU A 230 -0.12 -10.50 10.87
C GLU A 230 0.96 -11.32 10.16
N LEU A 231 2.18 -10.80 10.01
CA LEU A 231 3.29 -11.55 9.45
C LEU A 231 3.75 -12.68 10.39
N ILE A 232 3.80 -12.44 11.70
CA ILE A 232 4.12 -13.47 12.70
C ILE A 232 3.07 -14.59 12.67
N GLU A 233 1.79 -14.24 12.49
CA GLU A 233 0.72 -15.24 12.30
C GLU A 233 0.99 -16.11 11.08
N ILE A 234 1.36 -15.53 9.94
CA ILE A 234 1.70 -16.28 8.72
C ILE A 234 2.94 -17.16 8.96
N LEU A 235 3.96 -16.63 9.63
CA LEU A 235 5.18 -17.36 9.99
C LEU A 235 4.88 -18.57 10.90
N SER A 236 3.79 -18.53 11.67
CA SER A 236 3.37 -19.63 12.54
C SER A 236 2.68 -20.78 11.79
N LEU A 237 2.25 -20.57 10.54
CA LEU A 237 1.46 -21.54 9.78
C LEU A 237 2.26 -22.81 9.44
N LYS A 238 1.55 -23.93 9.33
CA LYS A 238 2.10 -25.23 8.93
C LYS A 238 1.21 -25.88 7.89
N GLU A 239 1.83 -26.46 6.89
CA GLU A 239 1.16 -27.31 5.91
C GLU A 239 1.63 -28.76 6.06
N ASN A 240 0.77 -29.70 5.67
CA ASN A 240 1.16 -31.12 5.64
C ASN A 240 2.16 -31.39 4.51
N ASN A 241 2.06 -30.64 3.41
CA ASN A 241 2.94 -30.73 2.26
C ASN A 241 4.30 -30.09 2.58
N GLN A 242 5.36 -30.90 2.57
CA GLN A 242 6.72 -30.46 2.90
C GLN A 242 7.37 -29.55 1.84
N ASN A 243 6.77 -29.48 0.65
CA ASN A 243 7.20 -28.62 -0.44
C ASN A 243 6.51 -27.25 -0.43
N VAL A 244 5.69 -26.96 0.58
CA VAL A 244 5.03 -25.67 0.73
C VAL A 244 5.70 -24.87 1.85
N PHE A 245 6.08 -23.66 1.50
CA PHE A 245 6.84 -22.75 2.33
C PHE A 245 6.07 -21.44 2.48
N TYR A 246 6.20 -20.77 3.62
CA TYR A 246 5.69 -19.40 3.79
C TYR A 246 6.84 -18.40 3.83
N ILE A 247 6.69 -17.27 3.14
CA ILE A 247 7.63 -16.16 3.21
C ILE A 247 6.91 -14.94 3.80
N CYS A 248 7.39 -14.49 4.94
CA CYS A 248 7.05 -13.19 5.51
C CYS A 248 8.13 -12.20 5.07
N PHE A 249 7.81 -11.38 4.08
CA PHE A 249 8.72 -10.38 3.55
C PHE A 249 8.46 -9.01 4.20
N ILE A 250 9.53 -8.40 4.71
CA ILE A 250 9.51 -7.05 5.26
C ILE A 250 10.49 -6.15 4.53
N ASP A 251 10.08 -4.91 4.34
CA ASP A 251 10.82 -3.87 3.63
C ASP A 251 10.65 -2.52 4.33
N GLY A 252 11.50 -1.56 4.00
CA GLY A 252 11.49 -0.20 4.54
C GLY A 252 12.21 -0.02 5.87
N ASN A 253 12.32 1.23 6.31
CA ASN A 253 13.18 1.61 7.44
C ASN A 253 12.85 0.87 8.74
N TYR A 254 11.57 0.61 9.01
CA TYR A 254 11.15 -0.07 10.23
C TYR A 254 11.42 -1.58 10.18
N ALA A 255 11.64 -2.16 9.00
CA ALA A 255 12.15 -3.53 8.88
C ALA A 255 13.52 -3.66 9.55
N ASN A 256 14.35 -2.62 9.47
CA ASN A 256 15.69 -2.59 10.08
C ASN A 256 15.60 -2.67 11.60
N ASP A 257 14.64 -1.97 12.21
CA ASP A 257 14.37 -2.06 13.64
C ASP A 257 14.00 -3.49 14.05
N ILE A 258 13.17 -4.19 13.27
CA ILE A 258 12.81 -5.60 13.55
C ILE A 258 14.01 -6.53 13.42
N LEU A 259 14.85 -6.33 12.40
CA LEU A 259 15.98 -7.21 12.09
C LEU A 259 17.20 -6.98 13.00
N ASN A 260 17.31 -5.79 13.60
CA ASN A 260 18.34 -5.49 14.58
C ASN A 260 18.26 -6.45 15.78
N GLU A 261 19.42 -6.88 16.27
CA GLU A 261 19.50 -7.91 17.33
C GLU A 261 19.26 -7.35 18.74
N ARG A 262 19.32 -6.02 18.92
CA ARG A 262 19.23 -5.39 20.24
C ARG A 262 18.56 -4.02 20.16
N GLY A 263 17.92 -3.64 21.27
CA GLY A 263 17.40 -2.30 21.50
C GLY A 263 16.00 -2.10 20.93
N GLY A 264 15.28 -1.14 21.49
CA GLY A 264 13.89 -0.84 21.15
C GLY A 264 12.97 -1.00 22.36
N SER A 265 11.66 -1.01 22.09
CA SER A 265 10.64 -1.18 23.13
C SER A 265 10.47 -2.64 23.53
N GLU A 266 9.93 -2.90 24.72
CA GLU A 266 9.55 -4.24 25.19
C GLU A 266 8.69 -5.01 24.16
N LYS A 267 7.83 -4.27 23.45
CA LYS A 267 7.01 -4.81 22.37
C LYS A 267 7.83 -5.31 21.19
N LEU A 268 8.85 -4.57 20.78
CA LEU A 268 9.75 -4.97 19.70
C LEU A 268 10.54 -6.22 20.07
N GLU A 269 11.02 -6.28 21.31
CA GLU A 269 11.69 -7.47 21.84
C GLU A 269 10.77 -8.70 21.85
N THR A 270 9.51 -8.51 22.23
CA THR A 270 8.48 -9.57 22.16
C THR A 270 8.28 -10.06 20.73
N GLN A 271 8.13 -9.16 19.76
CA GLN A 271 7.98 -9.51 18.35
C GLN A 271 9.20 -10.28 17.82
N ARG A 272 10.42 -9.84 18.13
CA ARG A 272 11.65 -10.55 17.75
C ARG A 272 11.73 -11.94 18.36
N ALA A 273 11.38 -12.09 19.64
CA ALA A 273 11.35 -13.38 20.31
C ALA A 273 10.35 -14.34 19.65
N GLU A 274 9.17 -13.86 19.27
CA GLU A 274 8.18 -14.65 18.53
C GLU A 274 8.67 -15.06 17.14
N ILE A 275 9.26 -14.13 16.38
CA ILE A 275 9.84 -14.42 15.06
C ILE A 275 10.89 -15.52 15.19
N GLN A 276 11.86 -15.39 16.11
CA GLN A 276 12.90 -16.39 16.33
C GLN A 276 12.32 -17.74 16.75
N LYS A 277 11.32 -17.74 17.65
CA LYS A 277 10.62 -18.95 18.09
C LYS A 277 9.99 -19.68 16.90
N TYR A 278 9.24 -18.97 16.05
CA TYR A 278 8.58 -19.60 14.90
C TYR A 278 9.56 -20.02 13.81
N LEU A 279 10.62 -19.25 13.54
CA LEU A 279 11.67 -19.69 12.60
C LEU A 279 12.32 -21.01 13.05
N LYS A 280 12.63 -21.16 14.36
CA LYS A 280 13.18 -22.40 14.92
C LYS A 280 12.21 -23.57 14.82
N ASN A 281 10.92 -23.33 15.09
CA ASN A 281 9.90 -24.38 15.15
C ASN A 281 9.31 -24.76 13.78
N ASN A 282 9.47 -23.89 12.77
CA ASN A 282 8.89 -24.00 11.43
C ASN A 282 10.00 -23.79 10.37
N PRO A 283 10.83 -24.80 10.09
CA PRO A 283 11.98 -24.66 9.18
C PRO A 283 11.59 -24.34 7.72
N GLN A 284 10.32 -24.53 7.36
CA GLN A 284 9.75 -24.21 6.04
C GLN A 284 9.31 -22.75 5.89
N ASN A 285 9.38 -21.95 6.96
CA ASN A 285 8.89 -20.59 6.92
C ASN A 285 10.05 -19.62 7.04
N PHE A 286 10.00 -18.53 6.26
CA PHE A 286 11.08 -17.56 6.15
C PHE A 286 10.60 -16.20 6.59
N TRP A 287 11.49 -15.47 7.26
CA TRP A 287 11.35 -14.06 7.53
C TRP A 287 12.49 -13.35 6.82
N LEU A 288 12.18 -12.57 5.78
CA LEU A 288 13.20 -12.08 4.85
C LEU A 288 13.02 -10.59 4.59
N ASN A 289 14.13 -9.90 4.39
CA ASN A 289 14.17 -8.64 3.66
C ASN A 289 14.69 -8.87 2.24
N THR A 290 14.99 -7.80 1.50
CA THR A 290 15.47 -7.84 0.12
C THR A 290 16.72 -8.70 -0.05
N ALA A 291 17.70 -8.57 0.84
CA ALA A 291 18.94 -9.33 0.77
C ALA A 291 18.70 -10.83 1.02
N GLY A 292 17.94 -11.18 2.07
CA GLY A 292 17.58 -12.56 2.35
C GLY A 292 16.73 -13.20 1.25
N PHE A 293 15.80 -12.43 0.67
CA PHE A 293 14.98 -12.87 -0.46
C PHE A 293 15.83 -13.17 -1.70
N LYS A 294 16.73 -12.25 -2.09
CA LYS A 294 17.68 -12.46 -3.19
C LYS A 294 18.55 -13.69 -2.95
N ALA A 295 19.07 -13.87 -1.74
CA ALA A 295 19.91 -15.02 -1.40
C ALA A 295 19.16 -16.35 -1.48
N LEU A 296 17.91 -16.41 -1.00
CA LEU A 296 17.07 -17.60 -1.10
C LEU A 296 16.87 -18.03 -2.55
N PHE A 297 16.47 -17.10 -3.42
CA PHE A 297 16.18 -17.42 -4.81
C PHE A 297 17.43 -17.67 -5.65
N ALA A 298 18.56 -17.02 -5.34
CA ALA A 298 19.85 -17.38 -5.92
C ALA A 298 20.25 -18.83 -5.62
N ASP A 299 19.97 -19.32 -4.41
CA ASP A 299 20.26 -20.71 -3.99
C ASP A 299 19.25 -21.75 -4.47
N LEU A 300 18.14 -21.33 -5.09
CA LEU A 300 17.13 -22.22 -5.68
C LEU A 300 17.38 -22.48 -7.17
N ILE A 301 18.15 -21.61 -7.84
CA ILE A 301 18.47 -21.73 -9.27
C ILE A 301 19.82 -22.42 -9.52
N LYS A 302 20.67 -22.46 -8.50
CA LYS A 302 21.86 -23.31 -8.49
C LYS A 302 21.46 -24.77 -8.40
#